data_AF-A0A0N4TFH7-F1
#
_entry.id   AF-A0A0N4TFH7-F1
#
_cell.length_a   1.000
_cell.length_b   1.000
_cell.length_c   1.000
_cell.angle_alpha   90.00
_cell.angle_beta   90.00
_cell.angle_gamma   90.00
#
_symmetry.space_group_name_H-M   'P 1'
#
loop_
_entity.id
_entity.type
_entity.pdbx_description
1 polymer ?
#
loop_
_entity_poly.entity_id
_entity_poly.type
_entity_poly.pdbx_seq_one_letter_code
_entity_poly.pdbx_strand_id
1 'polypeptide(L)'
;LSHILVSLFKAPGILIGGRRIFGHQALPRSEAARIEKEKLSKKPKDKRNLFLLRAGFIRPGSTAAAGMSEADAEKRARMAVVARKKLKNLHMFVSPTRLVVHNLPKSLTDKAFRSMCFIAAGNPDAKITECRIWRDRNKLGTSGEAVSRGFGFVNFLNHED
;
A
#
# COMPACT_ATOMS: atom_id res chain seq x y z
N LEU A 1 35.10 31.84 -17.22
CA LEU A 1 33.63 32.05 -17.34
C LEU A 1 32.85 30.73 -17.35
N SER A 2 33.29 29.68 -18.06
CA SER A 2 32.63 28.36 -18.10
C SER A 2 32.52 27.66 -16.73
N HIS A 3 33.58 27.67 -15.91
CA HIS A 3 33.58 27.03 -14.59
C HIS A 3 32.59 27.67 -13.61
N ILE A 4 32.39 28.99 -13.68
CA ILE A 4 31.46 29.74 -12.83
C ILE A 4 30.02 29.34 -13.17
N LEU A 5 29.68 29.30 -14.46
CA LEU A 5 28.36 28.86 -14.93
C LEU A 5 28.06 27.42 -14.47
N VAL A 6 29.02 26.50 -14.59
CA VAL A 6 28.82 25.11 -14.16
C VAL A 6 28.57 25.00 -12.65
N SER A 7 29.27 25.80 -11.82
CA SER A 7 29.06 25.82 -10.37
C SER A 7 27.73 26.43 -9.93
N LEU A 8 27.06 27.21 -10.78
CA LEU A 8 25.73 27.78 -10.51
C LEU A 8 24.62 26.71 -10.49
N PHE A 9 24.79 25.65 -11.29
CA PHE A 9 23.77 24.61 -11.51
C PHE A 9 24.00 23.33 -10.71
N LYS A 10 25.10 23.23 -9.94
CA LYS A 10 25.50 22.01 -9.20
C LYS A 10 25.98 22.35 -7.79
N ALA A 11 25.81 21.43 -6.84
CA ALA A 11 26.39 21.57 -5.51
C ALA A 11 27.92 21.71 -5.60
N PRO A 12 28.56 22.64 -4.86
CA PRO A 12 28.00 23.41 -3.74
C PRO A 12 27.21 24.69 -4.09
N GLY A 13 27.06 25.11 -5.35
CA GLY A 13 26.50 26.43 -5.69
C GLY A 13 27.54 27.56 -5.61
N ILE A 14 27.12 28.82 -5.79
CA ILE A 14 28.02 29.99 -5.73
C ILE A 14 27.75 30.79 -4.47
N LEU A 15 28.81 31.25 -3.78
CA LEU A 15 28.70 32.13 -2.61
C LEU A 15 28.77 33.61 -3.02
N ILE A 16 27.74 34.39 -2.70
CA ILE A 16 27.70 35.85 -2.91
C ILE A 16 27.32 36.50 -1.57
N GLY A 17 28.23 37.32 -1.01
CA GLY A 17 27.99 38.00 0.27
C GLY A 17 27.65 37.05 1.43
N GLY A 18 28.26 35.86 1.45
CA GLY A 18 27.99 34.81 2.45
C GLY A 18 26.73 33.98 2.19
N ARG A 19 25.93 34.30 1.16
CA ARG A 19 24.74 33.52 0.78
C ARG A 19 25.05 32.60 -0.40
N ARG A 20 24.57 31.37 -0.32
CA ARG A 20 24.72 30.37 -1.37
C ARG A 20 23.56 30.49 -2.36
N ILE A 21 23.88 30.64 -3.64
CA ILE A 21 22.93 30.83 -4.73
C ILE A 21 23.06 29.69 -5.73
N PHE A 22 21.91 29.20 -6.18
CA PHE A 22 21.77 28.27 -7.28
C PHE A 22 21.00 28.96 -8.40
N GLY A 23 21.42 28.70 -9.63
CA GLY A 23 20.72 29.13 -10.83
C GLY A 23 20.15 27.92 -11.55
N HIS A 24 19.12 28.16 -12.34
CA HIS A 24 18.55 27.18 -13.26
C HIS A 24 18.35 27.86 -14.62
N GLN A 25 18.56 27.10 -15.70
CA GLN A 25 18.32 27.63 -17.03
C GLN A 25 16.83 27.93 -17.17
N ALA A 26 16.52 29.15 -17.62
CA ALA A 26 15.15 29.55 -17.88
C ALA A 26 14.56 28.71 -19.01
N LEU A 27 13.34 28.22 -18.83
CA LEU A 27 12.61 27.47 -19.85
C LEU A 27 12.05 28.44 -20.91
N PRO A 28 12.05 28.07 -22.20
CA PRO A 28 11.36 28.82 -23.24
C PRO A 28 9.86 28.95 -22.95
N ARG A 29 9.25 30.07 -23.36
CA ARG A 29 7.81 30.35 -23.13
C ARG A 29 6.89 29.24 -23.65
N SER A 30 7.21 28.65 -24.80
CA SER A 30 6.45 27.53 -25.40
C SER A 30 6.47 26.28 -24.52
N GLU A 31 7.62 25.97 -23.92
CA GLU A 31 7.78 24.81 -23.06
C GLU A 31 7.14 25.02 -21.68
N ALA A 32 7.24 26.25 -21.15
CA ALA A 32 6.51 26.64 -19.94
C ALA A 32 4.98 26.48 -20.13
N ALA A 33 4.45 26.97 -21.26
CA ALA A 33 3.03 26.85 -21.59
C ALA A 33 2.59 25.38 -21.77
N ARG A 34 3.44 24.53 -22.37
CA ARG A 34 3.19 23.09 -22.48
C ARG A 34 3.09 22.43 -21.11
N ILE A 35 4.04 22.70 -20.22
CA ILE A 35 4.06 22.15 -18.85
C ILE A 35 2.82 22.59 -18.07
N GLU A 36 2.39 23.85 -18.23
CA GLU A 36 1.19 24.36 -17.59
C GLU A 36 -0.08 23.68 -18.12
N LYS A 37 -0.18 23.52 -19.45
CA LYS A 37 -1.29 22.78 -20.08
C LYS A 37 -1.32 21.32 -19.66
N GLU A 38 -0.17 20.66 -19.56
CA GLU A 38 -0.08 19.29 -19.03
C GLU A 38 -0.54 19.20 -17.58
N LYS A 39 -0.11 20.13 -16.72
CA LYS A 39 -0.58 20.20 -15.32
C LYS A 39 -2.10 20.36 -15.24
N LEU A 40 -2.68 21.24 -16.05
CA LEU A 40 -4.12 21.47 -16.10
C LEU A 40 -4.90 20.28 -16.68
N SER A 41 -4.29 19.52 -17.60
CA SER A 41 -4.90 18.32 -18.19
C SER A 41 -4.95 17.12 -17.23
N LYS A 42 -4.12 17.12 -16.17
CA LYS A 42 -4.13 16.06 -15.16
C LYS A 42 -5.40 16.16 -14.32
N LYS A 43 -6.38 15.32 -14.64
CA LYS A 43 -7.57 15.14 -13.81
C LYS A 43 -7.13 14.81 -12.37
N PRO A 44 -7.76 15.40 -11.34
CA PRO A 44 -7.50 15.03 -9.96
C PRO A 44 -7.62 13.52 -9.78
N LYS A 45 -6.52 12.86 -9.42
CA LYS A 45 -6.50 11.41 -9.18
C LYS A 45 -7.06 11.15 -7.79
N ASP A 46 -8.11 10.33 -7.71
CA ASP A 46 -8.63 9.84 -6.43
C ASP A 46 -7.52 9.10 -5.67
N LYS A 47 -7.19 9.60 -4.46
CA LYS A 47 -6.12 9.07 -3.61
C LYS A 47 -6.55 7.87 -2.77
N ARG A 48 -7.80 7.40 -2.89
CA ARG A 48 -8.35 6.31 -2.06
C ARG A 48 -7.94 4.90 -2.50
N ASN A 49 -7.18 4.76 -3.58
CA ASN A 49 -6.68 3.48 -4.12
C ASN A 49 -7.78 2.44 -4.39
N LEU A 50 -8.96 2.87 -4.83
CA LEU A 50 -10.14 1.99 -5.01
C LEU A 50 -9.93 0.84 -6.00
N PHE A 51 -8.96 0.98 -6.92
CA PHE A 51 -8.62 -0.07 -7.87
C PHE A 51 -8.09 -1.34 -7.18
N LEU A 52 -7.40 -1.21 -6.03
CA LEU A 52 -6.86 -2.33 -5.27
C LEU A 52 -7.97 -3.24 -4.72
N LEU A 53 -9.12 -2.67 -4.35
CA LEU A 53 -10.29 -3.46 -3.94
C LEU A 53 -10.74 -4.40 -5.07
N ARG A 54 -10.61 -3.97 -6.33
CA ARG A 54 -10.99 -4.78 -7.49
C ARG A 54 -9.97 -5.88 -7.79
N ALA A 55 -8.68 -5.64 -7.52
CA ALA A 55 -7.63 -6.65 -7.70
C ALA A 55 -7.82 -7.86 -6.78
N GLY A 56 -8.27 -7.65 -5.54
CA GLY A 56 -8.55 -8.74 -4.59
C GLY A 56 -9.90 -9.44 -4.76
N PHE A 57 -10.72 -9.04 -5.75
CA PHE A 57 -12.03 -9.63 -5.97
C PHE A 57 -11.95 -10.85 -6.90
N ILE A 58 -12.22 -12.03 -6.36
CA ILE A 58 -12.29 -13.28 -7.13
C ILE A 58 -13.63 -13.34 -7.84
N ARG A 59 -13.60 -13.36 -9.18
CA ARG A 59 -14.81 -13.49 -10.00
C ARG A 59 -15.28 -14.95 -10.06
N PRO A 60 -16.59 -15.21 -9.94
CA PRO A 60 -17.14 -16.54 -10.22
C PRO A 60 -16.71 -17.04 -11.60
N GLY A 61 -16.35 -18.33 -11.69
CA GLY A 61 -15.89 -18.95 -12.95
C GLY A 61 -14.45 -18.61 -13.36
N SER A 62 -13.68 -17.87 -12.55
CA SER A 62 -12.24 -17.67 -12.78
C SER A 62 -11.42 -18.89 -12.33
N THR A 63 -10.19 -19.02 -12.82
CA THR A 63 -9.23 -20.05 -12.36
C THR A 63 -9.00 -19.99 -10.85
N ALA A 64 -8.95 -18.79 -10.28
CA ALA A 64 -8.85 -18.58 -8.84
C ALA A 64 -10.07 -19.10 -8.06
N ALA A 65 -11.25 -19.17 -8.69
CA ALA A 65 -12.46 -19.71 -8.09
C ALA A 65 -12.55 -21.25 -8.17
N ALA A 66 -11.83 -21.89 -9.10
CA ALA A 66 -11.96 -23.32 -9.38
C ALA A 66 -11.58 -24.23 -8.19
N GLY A 67 -10.67 -23.77 -7.32
CA GLY A 67 -10.22 -24.52 -6.14
C GLY A 67 -10.93 -24.16 -4.83
N MET A 68 -11.96 -23.28 -4.88
CA MET A 68 -12.63 -22.78 -3.69
C MET A 68 -13.90 -23.59 -3.38
N SER A 69 -14.15 -23.85 -2.09
CA SER A 69 -15.45 -24.36 -1.67
C SER A 69 -16.52 -23.27 -1.79
N GLU A 70 -17.78 -23.68 -1.93
CA GLU A 70 -18.92 -22.77 -1.99
C GLU A 70 -18.97 -21.84 -0.77
N ALA A 71 -18.70 -22.39 0.42
CA ALA A 71 -18.64 -21.63 1.67
C ALA A 71 -17.55 -20.54 1.68
N ASP A 72 -16.36 -20.82 1.12
CA ASP A 72 -15.30 -19.81 1.02
C ASP A 72 -15.63 -18.75 -0.04
N ALA A 73 -16.22 -19.16 -1.17
CA ALA A 73 -16.69 -18.25 -2.21
C ALA A 73 -17.73 -17.27 -1.67
N GLU A 74 -18.72 -17.77 -0.94
CA GLU A 74 -19.77 -16.95 -0.34
C GLU A 74 -19.20 -16.01 0.73
N LYS A 75 -18.28 -16.49 1.58
CA LYS A 75 -17.59 -15.67 2.58
C LYS A 75 -16.83 -14.52 1.94
N ARG A 76 -16.09 -14.77 0.86
CA ARG A 76 -15.37 -13.73 0.11
C ARG A 76 -16.31 -12.74 -0.57
N ALA A 77 -17.42 -13.20 -1.13
CA ALA A 77 -18.43 -12.32 -1.71
C ALA A 77 -19.01 -11.36 -0.65
N ARG A 78 -19.36 -11.87 0.54
CA ARG A 78 -19.82 -11.04 1.67
C ARG A 78 -18.79 -10.00 2.10
N MET A 79 -17.51 -10.40 2.21
CA MET A 79 -16.43 -9.46 2.56
C MET A 79 -16.27 -8.35 1.52
N ALA A 80 -16.36 -8.68 0.23
CA ALA A 80 -16.30 -7.69 -0.85
C ALA A 80 -17.46 -6.67 -0.77
N VAL A 81 -18.68 -7.12 -0.47
CA VAL A 81 -19.84 -6.24 -0.27
C VAL A 81 -19.63 -5.31 0.91
N VAL A 82 -19.16 -5.82 2.05
CA VAL A 82 -18.87 -5.02 3.25
C VAL A 82 -17.78 -3.98 2.97
N ALA A 83 -16.70 -4.37 2.27
CA ALA A 83 -15.62 -3.46 1.90
C ALA A 83 -16.11 -2.33 0.97
N ARG A 84 -16.94 -2.65 -0.04
CA ARG A 84 -17.59 -1.65 -0.90
C ARG A 84 -18.48 -0.70 -0.13
N LYS A 85 -19.26 -1.20 0.84
CA LYS A 85 -20.12 -0.37 1.69
C LYS A 85 -19.30 0.61 2.53
N LYS A 86 -18.18 0.16 3.11
CA LYS A 86 -17.24 1.02 3.87
C LYS A 86 -16.68 2.15 3.01
N LEU A 87 -16.28 1.85 1.78
CA LEU A 87 -15.68 2.82 0.85
C LEU A 87 -16.67 3.83 0.25
N LYS A 88 -17.98 3.72 0.55
CA LYS A 88 -18.93 4.82 0.33
C LYS A 88 -18.60 6.04 1.20
N ASN A 89 -17.96 5.83 2.35
CA ASN A 89 -17.41 6.92 3.15
C ASN A 89 -16.15 7.48 2.46
N LEU A 90 -16.18 8.78 2.12
CA LEU A 90 -15.09 9.49 1.44
C LEU A 90 -13.82 9.61 2.30
N HIS A 91 -13.92 9.44 3.62
CA HIS A 91 -12.78 9.44 4.54
C HIS A 91 -12.06 8.07 4.62
N MET A 92 -12.59 7.03 3.96
CA MET A 92 -11.96 5.71 3.92
C MET A 92 -11.15 5.52 2.64
N PHE A 93 -10.02 4.83 2.76
CA PHE A 93 -9.10 4.49 1.68
C PHE A 93 -8.63 3.04 1.79
N VAL A 94 -8.11 2.51 0.68
CA VAL A 94 -7.46 1.20 0.65
C VAL A 94 -5.96 1.40 0.83
N SER A 95 -5.37 0.69 1.80
CA SER A 95 -3.92 0.69 1.98
C SER A 95 -3.24 -0.05 0.82
N PRO A 96 -2.17 0.52 0.23
CA PRO A 96 -1.39 -0.17 -0.79
C PRO A 96 -0.48 -1.26 -0.21
N THR A 97 -0.08 -1.15 1.05
CA THR A 97 0.94 -2.03 1.67
C THR A 97 0.42 -2.86 2.82
N ARG A 98 -0.88 -2.75 3.15
CA ARG A 98 -1.51 -3.50 4.25
C ARG A 98 -2.57 -4.45 3.74
N LEU A 99 -2.40 -5.73 4.06
CA LEU A 99 -3.35 -6.77 3.74
C LEU A 99 -4.07 -7.26 5.01
N VAL A 100 -5.34 -7.61 4.84
CA VAL A 100 -6.12 -8.33 5.86
C VAL A 100 -6.21 -9.77 5.42
N VAL A 101 -5.70 -10.69 6.23
CA VAL A 101 -5.73 -12.12 5.94
C VAL A 101 -6.80 -12.76 6.80
N HIS A 102 -7.77 -13.38 6.15
CA HIS A 102 -8.86 -14.11 6.80
C HIS A 102 -8.63 -15.61 6.75
N ASN A 103 -9.44 -16.35 7.50
CA ASN A 103 -9.40 -17.81 7.56
C ASN A 103 -8.12 -18.35 8.23
N LEU A 104 -7.61 -17.62 9.22
CA LEU A 104 -6.46 -18.06 10.01
C LEU A 104 -6.89 -19.10 11.05
N PRO A 105 -6.12 -20.20 11.23
CA PRO A 105 -6.34 -21.13 12.34
C PRO A 105 -6.28 -20.42 13.69
N LYS A 106 -7.14 -20.84 14.64
CA LYS A 106 -7.19 -20.20 15.97
C LYS A 106 -5.93 -20.44 16.80
N SER A 107 -5.23 -21.55 16.55
CA SER A 107 -3.95 -21.91 17.18
C SER A 107 -2.73 -21.21 16.55
N LEU A 108 -2.92 -20.46 15.46
CA LEU A 108 -1.81 -19.81 14.78
C LEU A 108 -1.22 -18.70 15.65
N THR A 109 0.11 -18.70 15.78
CA THR A 109 0.86 -17.66 16.52
C THR A 109 1.23 -16.50 15.59
N ASP A 110 1.48 -15.32 16.17
CA ASP A 110 1.90 -14.15 15.39
C ASP A 110 3.25 -14.38 14.68
N LYS A 111 4.16 -15.13 15.31
CA LYS A 111 5.45 -15.50 14.72
C LYS A 111 5.29 -16.40 13.50
N ALA A 112 4.44 -17.43 13.61
CA ALA A 112 4.15 -18.33 12.50
C ALA A 112 3.43 -17.58 11.36
N PHE A 113 2.47 -16.73 11.70
CA PHE A 113 1.77 -15.88 10.72
C PHE A 113 2.73 -14.96 9.97
N ARG A 114 3.62 -14.26 10.68
CA ARG A 114 4.65 -13.42 10.06
C ARG A 114 5.57 -14.21 9.13
N SER A 115 5.98 -15.40 9.55
CA SER A 115 6.84 -16.27 8.74
C SER A 115 6.13 -16.72 7.45
N MET A 116 4.86 -17.11 7.53
CA MET A 116 4.05 -17.45 6.36
C MET A 116 3.89 -16.27 5.41
N CYS A 117 3.62 -15.06 5.92
CA CYS A 117 3.53 -13.86 5.09
C CYS A 117 4.86 -13.53 4.40
N PHE A 118 5.99 -13.68 5.10
CA PHE A 118 7.31 -13.44 4.50
C PHE A 118 7.61 -14.45 3.38
N ILE A 119 7.33 -15.73 3.60
CA ILE A 119 7.50 -16.77 2.57
C ILE A 119 6.57 -16.50 1.38
N ALA A 120 5.32 -16.12 1.65
CA ALA A 120 4.33 -15.84 0.60
C ALA A 120 4.65 -14.59 -0.24
N ALA A 121 5.38 -13.62 0.32
CA ALA A 121 5.84 -12.45 -0.43
C ALA A 121 6.84 -12.84 -1.55
N GLY A 122 7.57 -13.95 -1.38
CA GLY A 122 8.49 -14.46 -2.41
C GLY A 122 9.71 -13.58 -2.69
N ASN A 123 9.86 -12.45 -2.00
CA ASN A 123 11.00 -11.54 -2.09
C ASN A 123 11.88 -11.68 -0.83
N PRO A 124 13.16 -12.09 -0.97
CA PRO A 124 14.11 -12.17 0.15
C PRO A 124 14.31 -10.85 0.91
N ASP A 125 14.13 -9.72 0.24
CA ASP A 125 14.30 -8.38 0.82
C ASP A 125 13.00 -7.78 1.37
N ALA A 126 11.89 -8.54 1.35
CA ALA A 126 10.59 -8.07 1.83
C ALA A 126 10.65 -7.64 3.29
N LYS A 127 10.20 -6.41 3.58
CA LYS A 127 10.20 -5.86 4.94
C LYS A 127 8.79 -5.77 5.51
N ILE A 128 8.48 -6.68 6.43
CA ILE A 128 7.24 -6.62 7.21
C ILE A 128 7.40 -5.64 8.37
N THR A 129 6.68 -4.52 8.33
CA THR A 129 6.68 -3.49 9.38
C THR A 129 5.68 -3.75 10.50
N GLU A 130 4.56 -4.41 10.20
CA GLU A 130 3.57 -4.84 11.20
C GLU A 130 2.99 -6.20 10.79
N CYS A 131 2.85 -7.13 11.73
CA CYS A 131 2.13 -8.38 11.50
C CYS A 131 1.52 -8.87 12.81
N ARG A 132 0.20 -9.04 12.83
CA ARG A 132 -0.54 -9.41 14.05
C ARG A 132 -1.84 -10.11 13.74
N ILE A 133 -2.16 -11.15 14.51
CA ILE A 133 -3.47 -11.78 14.51
C ILE A 133 -4.38 -10.98 15.45
N TRP A 134 -5.62 -10.77 15.00
CA TRP A 134 -6.62 -10.09 15.78
C TRP A 134 -7.23 -11.05 16.81
N ARG A 135 -7.15 -10.68 18.10
CA ARG A 135 -7.61 -11.50 19.22
C ARG A 135 -8.67 -10.77 20.03
N ASP A 136 -9.59 -11.53 20.61
CA ASP A 136 -10.57 -11.04 21.58
C ASP A 136 -9.95 -11.03 22.98
N ARG A 137 -9.67 -9.83 23.51
CA ARG A 137 -9.04 -9.67 24.82
C ARG A 137 -9.97 -10.04 25.99
N ASN A 138 -11.28 -10.12 25.74
CA ASN A 138 -12.26 -10.45 26.77
C ASN A 138 -12.42 -11.97 26.95
N LYS A 139 -11.83 -12.77 26.05
CA LYS A 139 -11.89 -14.24 26.08
C LYS A 139 -10.48 -14.78 26.10
N LEU A 140 -10.09 -15.35 27.24
CA LEU A 140 -8.83 -16.08 27.38
C LEU A 140 -9.06 -17.53 26.96
N GLY A 141 -8.14 -18.06 26.16
CA GLY A 141 -8.10 -19.47 25.82
C GLY A 141 -7.50 -20.30 26.94
N THR A 142 -7.46 -21.62 26.73
CA THR A 142 -6.90 -22.59 27.69
C THR A 142 -5.43 -22.31 28.05
N SER A 143 -4.68 -21.67 27.15
CA SER A 143 -3.28 -21.25 27.36
C SER A 143 -3.11 -19.92 28.10
N GLY A 144 -4.20 -19.24 28.47
CA GLY A 144 -4.15 -17.89 29.05
C GLY A 144 -3.95 -16.77 28.02
N GLU A 145 -3.84 -17.08 26.73
CA GLU A 145 -3.78 -16.09 25.66
C GLU A 145 -5.16 -15.68 25.16
N ALA A 146 -5.30 -14.44 24.66
CA ALA A 146 -6.53 -13.95 24.05
C ALA A 146 -6.93 -14.79 22.82
N VAL A 147 -8.20 -15.15 22.68
CA VAL A 147 -8.67 -16.05 21.61
C VAL A 147 -8.63 -15.36 20.24
N SER A 148 -8.02 -16.01 19.26
CA SER A 148 -7.98 -15.54 17.86
C SER A 148 -9.39 -15.39 17.26
N ARG A 149 -9.62 -14.27 16.55
CA ARG A 149 -10.83 -14.01 15.75
C ARG A 149 -10.74 -14.59 14.33
N GLY A 150 -9.68 -15.34 14.01
CA GLY A 150 -9.51 -16.02 12.72
C GLY A 150 -9.13 -15.10 11.56
N PHE A 151 -8.60 -13.91 11.86
CA PHE A 151 -8.02 -12.99 10.88
C PHE A 151 -6.89 -12.18 11.50
N GLY A 152 -6.04 -11.62 10.64
CA GLY A 152 -4.90 -10.80 11.03
C GLY A 152 -4.58 -9.77 9.96
N PHE A 153 -3.60 -8.92 10.26
CA PHE A 153 -3.09 -7.92 9.33
C PHE A 153 -1.59 -8.11 9.16
N VAL A 154 -1.13 -7.87 7.94
CA VAL A 154 0.30 -7.74 7.62
C VAL A 154 0.50 -6.44 6.85
N ASN A 155 1.54 -5.69 7.21
CA ASN A 155 1.94 -4.47 6.56
C ASN A 155 3.38 -4.61 6.07
N PHE A 156 3.56 -4.42 4.77
CA PHE A 156 4.87 -4.38 4.13
C PHE A 156 5.38 -2.95 4.01
N LEU A 157 6.69 -2.81 3.79
CA LEU A 157 7.31 -1.53 3.51
C LEU A 157 6.97 -1.05 2.09
N ASN A 158 7.07 -1.96 1.12
CA ASN A 158 6.83 -1.68 -0.29
C ASN A 158 5.52 -2.31 -0.75
N HIS A 159 5.03 -1.88 -1.92
CA HIS A 159 3.74 -2.33 -2.45
C HIS A 159 3.85 -3.64 -3.24
N GLU A 160 5.03 -3.90 -3.81
CA GLU A 160 5.35 -5.10 -4.58
C GLU A 160 5.50 -6.37 -3.73
N ASP A 161 5.66 -6.21 -2.40
CA ASP A 161 5.80 -7.29 -1.40
C ASP A 161 4.42 -7.74 -0.85
#